data_AF-A0A075LUK5-F1
#
_entry.id   AF-A0A075LUK5-F1
#
_cell.length_a   1.000
_cell.length_b   1.000
_cell.length_c   1.000
_cell.angle_alpha   90.00
_cell.angle_beta   90.00
_cell.angle_gamma   90.00
#
_symmetry.space_group_name_H-M   'P 1'
#
loop_
_entity.id
_entity.type
_entity.pdbx_description
1 polymer ?
#
loop_
_entity_poly.entity_id
_entity_poly.type
_entity_poly.pdbx_seq_one_letter_code
_entity_poly.pdbx_strand_id
1 'polypeptide(L)'
;MESTGELEKKTSLGLEENIEGALAYVLGFITGIIFLLAEKESDFVRFHAMQSTITFLGLFIINLVLGFIPFLGWILGLLLSLLGFIFWILGIVKAYQGELYKFPIVGDIAENQLQKMNI
;
A
#
# COMPACT_ATOMS: atom_id res chain seq x y z
N MET A 1 4.87 6.02 38.39
CA MET A 1 4.30 5.50 37.13
C MET A 1 5.30 5.80 36.05
N GLU A 2 6.13 4.82 35.74
CA GLU A 2 7.11 4.89 34.67
C GLU A 2 6.31 4.79 33.38
N SER A 3 6.03 5.91 32.71
CA SER A 3 5.58 5.84 31.32
C SER A 3 6.80 5.36 30.55
N THR A 4 6.88 4.05 30.34
CA THR A 4 7.79 3.43 29.39
C THR A 4 7.43 3.97 28.02
N GLY A 5 7.95 5.17 27.72
CA GLY A 5 7.95 5.74 26.39
C GLY A 5 8.90 4.89 25.58
N GLU A 6 8.39 3.81 25.00
CA GLU A 6 8.91 3.39 23.71
C GLU A 6 8.98 4.66 22.88
N LEU A 7 10.18 5.01 22.43
CA LEU A 7 10.41 6.14 21.54
C LEU A 7 9.42 5.97 20.38
N GLU A 8 8.31 6.71 20.38
CA GLU A 8 7.43 6.81 19.22
C GLU A 8 8.35 7.06 18.02
N LYS A 9 8.45 6.09 17.12
CA LYS A 9 9.21 6.27 15.89
C LYS A 9 8.47 7.32 15.08
N LYS A 10 8.95 8.55 15.19
CA LYS A 10 8.41 9.67 14.42
C LYS A 10 8.81 9.50 12.98
N THR A 11 7.81 9.39 12.13
CA THR A 11 7.91 9.45 10.67
C THR A 11 8.27 10.88 10.23
N SER A 12 8.53 11.06 8.93
CA SER A 12 8.81 12.37 8.33
C SER A 12 7.63 13.33 8.44
N LEU A 13 6.38 12.81 8.50
CA LEU A 13 5.16 13.63 8.63
C LEU A 13 4.70 13.77 10.09
N GLY A 14 5.41 13.14 11.04
CA GLY A 14 5.21 13.32 12.47
C GLY A 14 4.00 12.58 13.05
N LEU A 15 3.43 11.62 12.32
CA LEU A 15 2.39 10.71 12.82
C LEU A 15 3.03 9.38 13.23
N GLU A 16 2.23 8.51 13.87
CA GLU A 16 2.64 7.14 14.13
C GLU A 16 2.74 6.33 12.82
N GLU A 17 3.75 5.48 12.69
CA GLU A 17 4.04 4.76 11.45
C GLU A 17 2.90 3.83 10.97
N ASN A 18 2.15 3.25 11.90
CA ASN A 18 0.96 2.43 11.59
C ASN A 18 -0.18 3.27 10.98
N ILE A 19 -0.35 4.51 11.44
CA ILE A 19 -1.34 5.45 10.89
C ILE A 19 -0.96 5.83 9.46
N GLU A 20 0.30 6.21 9.24
CA GLU A 20 0.78 6.55 7.90
C GLU A 20 0.75 5.36 6.93
N GLY A 21 1.16 4.19 7.40
CA GLY A 21 1.07 2.95 6.63
C GLY A 21 -0.37 2.65 6.20
N ALA A 22 -1.35 2.87 7.08
CA ALA A 22 -2.76 2.71 6.74
C ALA A 22 -3.23 3.80 5.75
N LEU A 23 -2.84 5.06 5.96
CA LEU A 23 -3.17 6.19 5.07
C LEU A 23 -2.62 5.99 3.66
N ALA A 24 -1.49 5.31 3.51
CA ALA A 24 -0.91 4.98 2.20
C ALA A 24 -1.88 4.17 1.30
N TYR A 25 -2.85 3.46 1.88
CA TYR A 25 -3.85 2.68 1.14
C TYR A 25 -5.17 3.41 0.85
N VAL A 26 -5.48 4.51 1.55
CA VAL A 26 -6.84 5.09 1.57
C VAL A 26 -7.35 5.47 0.18
N LEU A 27 -6.51 6.12 -0.65
CA LEU A 27 -6.83 6.44 -2.05
C LEU A 27 -6.07 5.53 -3.03
N GLY A 28 -5.75 4.31 -2.59
CA GLY A 28 -4.98 3.34 -3.35
C GLY A 28 -3.62 3.90 -3.76
N PHE A 29 -3.29 3.80 -5.06
CA PHE A 29 -1.97 4.19 -5.56
C PHE A 29 -1.71 5.70 -5.45
N ILE A 30 -2.74 6.55 -5.33
CA ILE A 30 -2.56 8.00 -5.20
C ILE A 30 -1.89 8.32 -3.86
N THR A 31 -2.48 7.85 -2.76
CA THR A 31 -1.87 7.98 -1.43
C THR A 31 -0.57 7.20 -1.33
N GLY A 32 -0.47 6.03 -1.97
CA GLY A 32 0.78 5.27 -2.03
C GLY A 32 1.93 6.10 -2.61
N ILE A 33 1.72 6.78 -3.75
CA ILE A 33 2.74 7.64 -4.36
C ILE A 33 3.05 8.84 -3.47
N ILE A 34 2.03 9.48 -2.89
CA ILE A 34 2.24 10.63 -1.99
C ILE A 34 3.15 10.24 -0.83
N PHE A 35 2.86 9.12 -0.14
CA PHE A 35 3.68 8.66 0.99
C PHE A 35 5.07 8.19 0.55
N LEU A 36 5.24 7.57 -0.62
CA LEU A 36 6.59 7.26 -1.15
C LEU A 36 7.45 8.51 -1.36
N LEU A 37 6.84 9.60 -1.79
CA LEU A 37 7.54 10.86 -2.03
C LEU A 37 7.78 11.64 -0.75
N ALA A 38 6.82 11.64 0.17
CA ALA A 38 6.84 12.44 1.38
C ALA A 38 7.57 11.77 2.55
N GLU A 39 7.47 10.46 2.71
CA GLU A 39 8.09 9.72 3.80
C GLU A 39 9.50 9.24 3.44
N LYS A 40 10.47 9.53 4.30
CA LYS A 40 11.89 9.22 4.11
C LYS A 40 12.50 8.38 5.23
N GLU A 41 11.96 8.44 6.43
CA GLU A 41 12.56 7.87 7.64
C GLU A 41 12.00 6.48 8.00
N SER A 42 10.72 6.22 7.71
CA SER A 42 10.09 4.93 8.05
C SER A 42 10.05 3.95 6.87
N ASP A 43 10.88 2.91 6.95
CA ASP A 43 10.84 1.77 6.02
C ASP A 43 9.48 1.06 6.02
N PHE A 44 8.79 1.04 7.17
CA PHE A 44 7.46 0.44 7.31
C PHE A 44 6.43 1.18 6.44
N VAL A 45 6.35 2.50 6.58
CA VAL A 45 5.43 3.34 5.81
C VAL A 45 5.77 3.26 4.33
N ARG A 46 7.06 3.34 4.00
CA ARG A 46 7.54 3.26 2.61
C ARG A 46 7.23 1.91 1.96
N PHE A 47 7.32 0.82 2.70
CA PHE A 47 6.87 -0.51 2.26
C PHE A 47 5.38 -0.51 1.90
N HIS A 48 4.53 -0.05 2.82
CA HIS A 48 3.09 -0.01 2.58
C HIS A 48 2.71 0.95 1.44
N ALA A 49 3.42 2.07 1.31
CA ALA A 49 3.28 3.02 0.23
C ALA A 49 3.67 2.43 -1.14
N MET A 50 4.78 1.67 -1.23
CA MET A 50 5.16 0.94 -2.44
C MET A 50 4.18 -0.17 -2.77
N GLN A 51 3.79 -0.98 -1.79
CA GLN A 51 2.83 -2.06 -1.96
C GLN A 51 1.48 -1.51 -2.45
N SER A 52 0.98 -0.43 -1.84
CA SER A 52 -0.23 0.28 -2.30
C SER A 52 -0.09 0.76 -3.74
N THR A 53 1.01 1.45 -4.05
CA THR A 53 1.28 1.97 -5.40
C THR A 53 1.23 0.86 -6.45
N ILE A 54 2.00 -0.20 -6.26
CA ILE A 54 2.10 -1.29 -7.24
C ILE A 54 0.77 -2.04 -7.36
N THR A 55 0.13 -2.39 -6.23
CA THR A 55 -1.14 -3.12 -6.24
C THR A 55 -2.23 -2.33 -6.97
N PHE A 56 -2.50 -1.10 -6.56
CA PHE A 56 -3.67 -0.37 -7.06
C PHE A 56 -3.43 0.24 -8.44
N LEU A 57 -2.20 0.64 -8.78
CA LEU A 57 -1.88 1.09 -10.14
C LEU A 57 -1.94 -0.08 -11.13
N GLY A 58 -1.41 -1.24 -10.75
CA GLY A 58 -1.50 -2.46 -11.55
C GLY A 58 -2.94 -2.89 -11.79
N LEU A 59 -3.75 -2.95 -10.73
CA LEU A 59 -5.18 -3.28 -10.84
C LEU A 59 -5.95 -2.26 -11.69
N PHE A 60 -5.64 -0.97 -11.58
CA PHE A 60 -6.25 0.08 -12.40
C PHE A 60 -5.94 -0.12 -13.88
N ILE A 61 -4.67 -0.33 -14.25
CA ILE A 61 -4.26 -0.54 -15.64
C ILE A 61 -4.91 -1.81 -16.22
N ILE A 62 -4.92 -2.92 -15.47
CA ILE A 62 -5.54 -4.17 -15.92
C ILE A 62 -7.05 -3.96 -16.14
N ASN A 63 -7.75 -3.32 -15.21
CA ASN A 63 -9.19 -3.04 -15.37
C ASN A 63 -9.47 -2.12 -16.55
N LEU A 64 -8.63 -1.13 -16.79
CA LEU A 64 -8.74 -0.23 -17.95
C LEU A 64 -8.66 -1.03 -19.26
N VAL A 65 -7.71 -1.96 -19.36
CA VAL A 65 -7.57 -2.83 -20.54
C VAL A 65 -8.77 -3.77 -20.71
N LEU A 66 -9.23 -4.39 -19.61
CA LEU A 66 -10.40 -5.28 -19.64
C LEU A 66 -11.70 -4.56 -20.03
N GLY A 67 -11.82 -3.26 -19.75
CA GLY A 67 -12.96 -2.45 -20.14
C GLY A 67 -13.23 -2.43 -21.65
N PHE A 68 -12.19 -2.62 -22.47
CA PHE A 68 -12.30 -2.69 -23.93
C PHE A 68 -12.80 -4.04 -24.47
N ILE A 69 -12.94 -5.06 -23.62
CA ILE A 69 -13.40 -6.40 -23.99
C ILE A 69 -14.84 -6.58 -23.48
N PRO A 70 -15.87 -6.47 -24.34
CA PRO A 70 -17.27 -6.57 -23.91
C PRO A 70 -17.59 -7.94 -23.28
N PHE A 71 -18.52 -7.94 -22.33
CA PHE A 71 -18.99 -9.11 -21.57
C PHE A 71 -17.90 -9.81 -20.74
N LEU A 72 -16.94 -10.49 -21.38
CA LEU A 72 -15.90 -11.25 -20.68
C LEU A 72 -14.97 -10.34 -19.88
N GLY A 73 -14.49 -9.25 -20.48
CA GLY A 73 -13.62 -8.30 -19.79
C GLY A 73 -14.33 -7.64 -18.61
N TRP A 74 -15.62 -7.33 -18.73
CA TRP A 74 -16.40 -6.74 -17.64
C TRP A 74 -16.57 -7.70 -16.46
N ILE A 75 -16.86 -8.98 -16.73
CA ILE A 75 -16.96 -10.01 -15.68
C ILE A 75 -15.62 -10.17 -14.97
N LEU A 76 -14.52 -10.28 -15.73
CA LEU A 76 -13.18 -10.38 -15.15
C LEU A 76 -12.79 -9.12 -14.37
N GLY A 77 -13.14 -7.93 -14.86
CA GLY A 77 -12.91 -6.66 -14.19
C GLY A 77 -13.66 -6.56 -12.87
N LEU A 78 -14.90 -7.06 -12.80
CA LEU A 78 -15.67 -7.13 -11.56
C LEU A 78 -15.00 -8.06 -10.54
N LEU A 79 -14.53 -9.24 -10.96
CA LEU A 79 -13.81 -10.17 -10.09
C LEU A 79 -12.50 -9.56 -9.58
N LEU A 80 -11.73 -8.88 -10.44
CA LEU A 80 -10.52 -8.18 -10.05
C LEU A 80 -10.79 -7.01 -9.11
N SER A 81 -11.91 -6.29 -9.28
CA SER A 81 -12.31 -5.20 -8.39
C SER A 81 -12.64 -5.72 -6.99
N LEU A 82 -13.31 -6.88 -6.89
CA LEU A 82 -13.55 -7.54 -5.61
C LEU A 82 -12.24 -7.99 -4.93
N LEU A 83 -11.32 -8.58 -5.69
CA LEU A 83 -9.99 -8.92 -5.18
C LEU A 83 -9.23 -7.67 -4.71
N GLY A 84 -9.27 -6.60 -5.49
CA GLY A 84 -8.69 -5.30 -5.14
C GLY A 84 -9.27 -4.73 -3.86
N PHE A 85 -10.59 -4.86 -3.67
CA PHE A 85 -11.26 -4.43 -2.44
C PHE A 85 -10.81 -5.24 -1.22
N ILE A 86 -10.59 -6.55 -1.38
CA ILE A 86 -10.02 -7.39 -0.32
C ILE A 86 -8.61 -6.92 0.05
N PHE A 87 -7.73 -6.71 -0.94
CA PHE A 87 -6.38 -6.18 -0.69
C PHE A 87 -6.41 -4.79 -0.08
N TRP A 88 -7.38 -3.95 -0.43
CA TRP A 88 -7.54 -2.62 0.15
C TRP A 88 -7.84 -2.69 1.65
N ILE A 89 -8.83 -3.49 2.05
CA ILE A 89 -9.15 -3.71 3.47
C ILE A 89 -7.96 -4.33 4.20
N LEU A 90 -7.37 -5.40 3.64
CA LEU A 90 -6.24 -6.08 4.26
C LEU A 90 -5.04 -5.15 4.45
N GLY A 91 -4.71 -4.33 3.45
CA GLY A 91 -3.64 -3.35 3.53
C GLY A 91 -3.85 -2.33 4.64
N ILE A 92 -5.04 -1.72 4.69
CA ILE A 92 -5.40 -0.75 5.74
C ILE A 92 -5.32 -1.40 7.12
N VAL A 93 -5.99 -2.54 7.31
CA VAL A 93 -6.07 -3.20 8.63
C VAL A 93 -4.70 -3.65 9.11
N LYS A 94 -3.90 -4.27 8.23
CA LYS A 94 -2.58 -4.78 8.61
C LYS A 94 -1.59 -3.66 8.89
N ALA A 95 -1.60 -2.61 8.08
CA ALA A 95 -0.75 -1.45 8.34
C ALA A 95 -1.15 -0.74 9.65
N TYR A 96 -2.46 -0.57 9.89
CA TYR A 96 -2.96 0.02 11.15
C TYR A 96 -2.59 -0.81 12.39
N GLN A 97 -2.53 -2.14 12.24
CA GLN A 97 -2.06 -3.07 13.28
C GLN A 97 -0.53 -3.06 13.47
N GLY A 98 0.21 -2.28 12.68
CA GLY A 98 1.68 -2.25 12.72
C GLY A 98 2.33 -3.49 12.08
N GLU A 99 1.58 -4.28 11.30
CA GLU A 99 2.08 -5.49 10.67
C GLU A 99 2.59 -5.20 9.25
N LEU A 100 3.87 -5.48 9.00
CA LEU A 100 4.47 -5.43 7.66
C LEU A 100 4.00 -6.64 6.81
N TYR A 101 2.73 -6.62 6.43
CA TYR A 101 2.07 -7.73 5.74
C TYR A 101 2.33 -7.65 4.23
N LYS A 102 3.06 -8.65 3.71
CA LYS A 102 3.33 -8.80 2.28
C LYS A 102 2.15 -9.45 1.57
N PHE A 103 1.56 -8.76 0.60
CA PHE A 103 0.60 -9.40 -0.30
C PHE A 103 1.30 -10.47 -1.14
N PRO A 104 0.62 -11.58 -1.47
CA PRO A 104 1.19 -12.59 -2.36
C PRO A 104 1.69 -11.96 -3.65
N ILE A 105 2.94 -12.24 -4.02
CA ILE A 105 3.65 -11.69 -5.19
C ILE A 105 3.98 -10.20 -5.04
N VAL A 106 3.00 -9.34 -4.78
CA VAL A 106 3.20 -7.87 -4.81
C VAL A 106 4.07 -7.37 -3.66
N GLY A 107 4.01 -8.01 -2.48
CA GLY A 107 4.84 -7.62 -1.34
C GLY A 107 6.34 -7.79 -1.62
N ASP A 108 6.72 -8.88 -2.27
CA ASP A 108 8.13 -9.10 -2.67
C ASP A 108 8.56 -8.12 -3.76
N ILE A 109 7.67 -7.78 -4.71
CA ILE A 109 7.96 -6.76 -5.72
C ILE A 109 8.17 -5.39 -5.05
N ALA A 110 7.32 -5.04 -4.08
CA ALA A 110 7.40 -3.77 -3.37
C ALA A 110 8.72 -3.63 -2.59
N GLU A 111 9.11 -4.67 -1.86
CA GLU A 111 10.40 -4.71 -1.13
C GLU A 111 11.59 -4.59 -2.08
N ASN A 112 11.60 -5.39 -3.16
CA ASN A 112 12.66 -5.34 -4.16
C ASN A 112 12.74 -3.97 -4.84
N GLN A 113 11.60 -3.32 -5.09
CA GLN A 113 11.58 -2.01 -5.72
C GLN A 113 12.13 -0.93 -4.78
N LEU A 114 11.81 -0.99 -3.49
CA LEU A 114 12.39 -0.07 -2.51
C LEU A 114 13.91 -0.21 -2.42
N GLN A 115 14.43 -1.44 -2.38
CA GLN A 115 15.88 -1.69 -2.36
C GLN A 115 16.59 -1.10 -3.57
N LYS A 116 15.97 -1.15 -4.75
CA LYS A 116 16.55 -0.58 -5.98
C LYS A 116 16.58 0.94 -5.99
N MET A 117 15.67 1.59 -5.27
CA MET A 117 15.52 3.05 -5.37
C MET A 117 16.57 3.83 -4.56
N ASN A 118 17.37 3.20 -3.69
CA ASN A 118 18.43 3.87 -2.91
C ASN A 118 18.00 5.22 -2.30
N ILE A 119 16.74 5.32 -1.89
CA ILE A 119 16.17 6.47 -1.18
C ILE A 119 15.81 6.05 0.22
#